data_AF-A0AAU2RDI1-F1
#
_entry.id   AF-A0AAU2RDI1-F1
#
_cell.length_a   1.000
_cell.length_b   1.000
_cell.length_c   1.000
_cell.angle_alpha   90.00
_cell.angle_beta   90.00
_cell.angle_gamma   90.00
#
_symmetry.space_group_name_H-M   'P 1'
#
loop_
_entity.id
_entity.type
_entity.pdbx_description
1 polymer ?
#
loop_
_entity_poly.entity_id
_entity_poly.type
_entity_poly.pdbx_seq_one_letter_code
_entity_poly.pdbx_strand_id
1 'polypeptide(L)'
;MPDLTQPDPVDVALQTLLTQPSYAAQMLITTARLLEMDPTHPLTGVDLERAIDIAADAILRTLPDVVARDSMQRMYRALPDRATPLTRGEYALHLRQAAKTMDTLGGARMDFTCCGRPMRREGSLLVCGKCGAYTDPGTHGGSTLRQQSADPDRGARPAELLARCADDFAAAEAQRRAGDEPPMDPALTALAAEAAEATQGLDTDPA
;
A
#
# COMPACT_ATOMS: atom_id res chain seq x y z
N MET A 1 -42.30 20.36 31.11
CA MET A 1 -41.57 20.71 29.89
C MET A 1 -40.58 19.58 29.64
N PRO A 2 -40.70 18.84 28.53
CA PRO A 2 -39.71 17.82 28.19
C PRO A 2 -38.34 18.49 28.06
N ASP A 3 -37.37 17.87 28.71
CA ASP A 3 -35.99 18.31 28.88
C ASP A 3 -35.27 18.25 27.54
N LEU A 4 -34.86 19.40 26.99
CA LEU A 4 -34.22 19.58 25.68
C LEU A 4 -32.72 19.19 25.71
N THR A 5 -32.29 18.36 26.66
CA THR A 5 -30.88 18.05 26.92
C THR A 5 -30.38 16.76 26.29
N GLN A 6 -31.23 16.01 25.56
CA GLN A 6 -30.73 14.84 24.84
C GLN A 6 -29.93 15.29 23.61
N PRO A 7 -28.64 14.92 23.52
CA PRO A 7 -27.82 15.22 22.35
C PRO A 7 -28.41 14.54 21.10
N ASP A 8 -28.25 15.18 19.95
CA ASP A 8 -28.72 14.63 18.69
C ASP A 8 -28.10 13.24 18.46
N PRO A 9 -28.86 12.21 18.09
CA PRO A 9 -28.31 10.90 17.77
C PRO A 9 -27.21 10.95 16.70
N VAL A 10 -27.24 11.92 15.79
CA VAL A 10 -26.19 12.17 14.80
C VAL A 10 -24.91 12.65 15.48
N ASP A 11 -24.99 13.56 16.44
CA ASP A 11 -23.83 14.03 17.21
C ASP A 11 -23.21 12.91 18.03
N VAL A 12 -24.04 12.04 18.63
CA VAL A 12 -23.55 10.86 19.37
C VAL A 12 -22.87 9.86 18.43
N ALA A 13 -23.45 9.61 17.25
CA ALA A 13 -22.85 8.72 16.25
C ALA A 13 -21.53 9.29 15.70
N LEU A 14 -21.49 10.59 15.41
CA LEU A 14 -20.28 11.27 14.94
C LEU A 14 -19.20 11.26 16.02
N GLN A 15 -19.56 11.56 17.27
CA GLN A 15 -18.64 11.47 18.40
C GLN A 15 -18.10 10.05 18.56
N THR A 16 -18.94 9.03 18.37
CA THR A 16 -18.52 7.62 18.41
C THR A 16 -17.54 7.30 17.28
N LEU A 17 -17.82 7.73 16.06
CA LEU A 17 -16.90 7.56 14.91
C LEU A 17 -15.58 8.30 15.08
N LEU A 18 -15.58 9.46 15.74
CA LEU A 18 -14.38 10.27 15.99
C LEU A 18 -13.55 9.78 17.17
N THR A 19 -14.17 9.08 18.13
CA THR A 19 -13.49 8.62 19.35
C THR A 19 -13.09 7.15 19.30
N GLN A 20 -13.72 6.35 18.43
CA GLN A 20 -13.32 4.96 18.25
C GLN A 20 -12.05 4.86 17.41
N PRO A 21 -11.13 3.94 17.77
CA PRO A 21 -9.99 3.64 16.93
C PRO A 21 -10.46 3.15 15.56
N SER A 22 -9.75 3.52 14.50
CA SER A 22 -10.06 3.01 13.15
C SER A 22 -9.96 1.48 13.10
N TYR A 23 -10.71 0.80 12.22
CA TYR A 23 -10.64 -0.67 12.11
C TYR A 23 -9.21 -1.20 11.87
N ALA A 24 -8.41 -0.47 11.09
CA ALA A 24 -6.99 -0.80 10.90
C ALA A 24 -6.18 -0.68 12.20
N ALA A 25 -6.41 0.37 13.01
CA ALA A 25 -5.79 0.50 14.33
C ALA A 25 -6.28 -0.61 15.30
N GLN A 26 -7.57 -0.95 15.27
CA GLN A 26 -8.12 -2.06 16.05
C GLN A 26 -7.47 -3.40 15.70
N MET A 27 -7.19 -3.64 14.42
CA MET A 27 -6.44 -4.81 13.98
C MET A 27 -5.01 -4.82 14.54
N LEU A 28 -4.26 -3.73 14.41
CA LEU A 28 -2.90 -3.64 14.97
C LEU A 28 -2.89 -3.92 16.48
N ILE A 29 -3.86 -3.38 17.22
CA ILE A 29 -4.02 -3.62 18.66
C ILE A 29 -4.35 -5.09 18.95
N THR A 30 -5.23 -5.70 18.16
CA THR A 30 -5.63 -7.10 18.35
C THR A 30 -4.49 -8.06 18.01
N THR A 31 -3.76 -7.81 16.92
CA THR A 31 -2.54 -8.54 16.58
C THR A 31 -1.49 -8.43 17.69
N ALA A 32 -1.28 -7.23 18.25
CA ALA A 32 -0.36 -7.04 19.38
C ALA A 32 -0.74 -7.90 20.59
N ARG A 33 -2.03 -7.96 20.94
CA ARG A 33 -2.52 -8.81 22.05
C ARG A 33 -2.29 -10.30 21.81
N LEU A 34 -2.43 -10.77 20.56
CA LEU A 34 -2.16 -12.17 20.22
C LEU A 34 -0.67 -12.51 20.37
N LEU A 35 0.23 -11.61 19.97
CA LEU A 35 1.67 -11.79 20.13
C LEU A 35 2.12 -11.76 21.60
N GLU A 36 1.41 -11.02 22.45
CA GLU A 36 1.66 -10.93 23.90
C GLU A 36 1.34 -12.20 24.68
N MET A 37 0.67 -13.19 24.08
CA MET A 37 0.44 -14.48 24.75
C MET A 37 1.76 -15.22 25.05
N ASP A 38 2.79 -15.00 24.22
CA ASP A 38 4.12 -15.62 24.33
C ASP A 38 5.23 -14.58 24.08
N PRO A 39 5.38 -13.57 24.95
CA PRO A 39 6.11 -12.34 24.62
C PRO A 39 7.62 -12.55 24.46
N THR A 40 8.18 -13.59 25.08
CA THR A 40 9.62 -13.91 25.04
C THR A 40 10.03 -14.76 23.84
N HIS A 41 9.06 -15.32 23.10
CA HIS A 41 9.37 -16.12 21.92
C HIS A 41 9.90 -15.23 20.79
N PRO A 42 10.89 -15.70 20.00
CA PRO A 42 11.29 -15.03 18.78
C PRO A 42 10.10 -14.83 17.83
N LEU A 43 10.00 -13.66 17.22
CA LEU A 43 8.97 -13.40 16.22
C LEU A 43 9.36 -14.06 14.90
N THR A 44 8.51 -14.95 14.40
CA THR A 44 8.61 -15.47 13.03
C THR A 44 7.62 -14.78 12.11
N GLY A 45 7.87 -14.80 10.79
CA GLY A 45 6.91 -14.29 9.80
C GLY A 45 5.56 -14.99 9.87
N VAL A 46 5.59 -16.32 10.08
CA VAL A 46 4.40 -17.17 10.18
C VAL A 46 3.54 -16.80 11.40
N ASP A 47 4.17 -16.53 12.55
CA ASP A 47 3.44 -16.12 13.76
C ASP A 47 2.71 -14.79 13.56
N LEU A 48 3.36 -13.83 12.90
CA LEU A 48 2.77 -12.53 12.63
C LEU A 48 1.61 -12.64 11.64
N GLU A 49 1.79 -13.35 10.53
CA GLU A 49 0.73 -13.58 9.54
C GLU A 49 -0.49 -14.25 10.18
N ARG A 50 -0.26 -15.32 10.96
CA ARG A 50 -1.34 -16.00 11.67
C ARG A 50 -2.06 -15.09 12.66
N ALA A 51 -1.34 -14.24 13.39
CA ALA A 51 -1.95 -13.27 14.30
C ALA A 51 -2.78 -12.22 13.54
N ILE A 52 -2.32 -11.76 12.38
CA ILE A 52 -3.06 -10.83 11.51
C ILE A 52 -4.34 -11.49 10.99
N ASP A 53 -4.28 -12.73 10.52
CA ASP A 53 -5.46 -13.46 10.00
C ASP A 53 -6.53 -13.62 11.09
N ILE A 54 -6.13 -13.99 12.30
CA ILE A 54 -7.06 -14.10 13.45
C ILE A 54 -7.67 -12.74 13.79
N ALA A 55 -6.87 -11.66 13.78
CA ALA A 55 -7.37 -10.32 14.04
C ALA A 55 -8.33 -9.82 12.94
N ALA A 56 -8.02 -10.12 11.68
CA ALA A 56 -8.86 -9.78 10.53
C ALA A 56 -10.20 -10.49 10.58
N ASP A 57 -10.23 -11.81 10.86
CA ASP A 57 -11.49 -12.55 11.04
C ASP A 57 -12.30 -12.01 12.22
N ALA A 58 -11.64 -11.70 13.35
CA ALA A 58 -12.33 -11.20 14.54
C ALA A 58 -13.00 -9.82 14.32
N ILE A 59 -12.38 -8.93 13.54
CA ILE A 59 -12.82 -7.53 13.40
C ILE A 59 -13.60 -7.30 12.10
N LEU A 60 -13.14 -7.86 10.98
CA LEU A 60 -13.62 -7.50 9.66
C LEU A 60 -14.74 -8.40 9.14
N ARG A 61 -14.96 -9.59 9.74
CA ARG A 61 -15.90 -10.59 9.21
C ARG A 61 -17.33 -10.10 9.01
N THR A 62 -17.78 -9.13 9.81
CA THR A 62 -19.15 -8.59 9.71
C THR A 62 -19.21 -7.27 8.93
N LEU A 63 -18.09 -6.78 8.42
CA LEU A 63 -18.01 -5.51 7.71
C LEU A 63 -18.24 -5.70 6.20
N PRO A 64 -18.70 -4.67 5.48
CA PRO A 64 -18.74 -4.70 4.02
C PRO A 64 -17.34 -4.89 3.42
N ASP A 65 -17.23 -5.67 2.34
CA ASP A 65 -15.95 -6.02 1.68
C ASP A 65 -15.06 -4.82 1.37
N VAL A 66 -15.66 -3.70 0.94
CA VAL A 66 -14.92 -2.47 0.59
C VAL A 66 -14.23 -1.89 1.83
N VAL A 67 -14.91 -1.89 2.98
CA VAL A 67 -14.38 -1.39 4.25
C VAL A 67 -13.31 -2.34 4.79
N ALA A 68 -13.54 -3.65 4.69
CA ALA A 68 -12.56 -4.66 5.08
C ALA A 68 -11.26 -4.51 4.28
N ARG A 69 -11.36 -4.37 2.95
CA ARG A 69 -10.20 -4.21 2.06
C ARG A 69 -9.41 -2.93 2.34
N ASP A 70 -10.10 -1.79 2.50
CA ASP A 70 -9.45 -0.51 2.86
C ASP A 70 -8.76 -0.61 4.24
N SER A 71 -9.40 -1.24 5.22
CA SER A 71 -8.85 -1.44 6.56
C SER A 71 -7.59 -2.30 6.53
N MET A 72 -7.60 -3.42 5.81
CA MET A 72 -6.41 -4.27 5.61
C MET A 72 -5.28 -3.49 4.95
N GLN A 73 -5.57 -2.73 3.88
CA GLN A 73 -4.56 -1.95 3.17
C GLN A 73 -3.90 -0.89 4.06
N ARG A 74 -4.70 -0.18 4.87
CA ARG A 74 -4.18 0.81 5.82
C ARG A 74 -3.35 0.16 6.92
N MET A 75 -3.79 -0.99 7.44
CA MET A 75 -3.02 -1.74 8.44
C MET A 75 -1.67 -2.18 7.87
N TYR A 76 -1.61 -2.76 6.67
CA TYR A 76 -0.35 -3.21 6.07
C TYR A 76 0.63 -2.05 5.82
N ARG A 77 0.13 -0.89 5.39
CA ARG A 77 0.95 0.33 5.25
C ARG A 77 1.50 0.85 6.58
N ALA A 78 0.83 0.53 7.69
CA ALA A 78 1.23 0.96 9.03
C ALA A 78 2.08 -0.09 9.77
N LEU A 79 2.34 -1.27 9.18
CA LEU A 79 3.15 -2.29 9.83
C LEU A 79 4.59 -1.78 10.02
N PRO A 80 5.16 -1.91 11.23
CA PRO A 80 6.56 -1.60 11.47
C PRO A 80 7.49 -2.55 10.71
N ASP A 81 8.63 -2.02 10.26
CA ASP A 81 9.70 -2.83 9.67
C ASP A 81 10.18 -3.90 10.66
N ARG A 82 10.48 -5.09 10.11
CA ARG A 82 10.92 -6.26 10.88
C ARG A 82 12.45 -6.30 10.95
N ALA A 83 13.05 -5.50 11.82
CA ALA A 83 14.47 -5.64 12.11
C ALA A 83 14.71 -6.95 12.89
N THR A 84 15.62 -7.81 12.42
CA THR A 84 15.94 -9.06 13.12
C THR A 84 17.20 -8.91 13.98
N PRO A 85 17.25 -9.52 15.19
CA PRO A 85 16.23 -10.32 15.86
C PRO A 85 15.28 -9.49 16.77
N LEU A 86 13.97 -9.79 16.75
CA LEU A 86 12.94 -9.22 17.63
C LEU A 86 12.10 -10.34 18.27
N THR A 87 11.69 -10.12 19.52
CA THR A 87 10.71 -10.97 20.20
C THR A 87 9.28 -10.56 19.86
N ARG A 88 8.32 -11.47 20.08
CA ARG A 88 6.89 -11.19 19.90
C ARG A 88 6.41 -10.01 20.75
N GLY A 89 6.89 -9.91 21.99
CA GLY A 89 6.54 -8.82 22.91
C GLY A 89 7.07 -7.45 22.46
N GLU A 90 8.31 -7.37 21.95
CA GLU A 90 8.87 -6.13 21.42
C GLU A 90 8.09 -5.67 20.17
N TYR A 91 7.77 -6.58 19.27
CA TYR A 91 6.98 -6.24 18.09
C TYR A 91 5.55 -5.81 18.44
N ALA A 92 4.93 -6.41 19.47
CA ALA A 92 3.64 -5.97 19.98
C ALA A 92 3.65 -4.51 20.45
N LEU A 93 4.74 -4.05 21.09
CA LEU A 93 4.91 -2.64 21.46
C LEU A 93 4.98 -1.74 20.22
N HIS A 94 5.71 -2.15 19.18
CA HIS A 94 5.77 -1.42 17.91
C HIS A 94 4.40 -1.33 17.22
N LEU A 95 3.61 -2.40 17.23
CA LEU A 95 2.24 -2.40 16.68
C LEU A 95 1.31 -1.45 17.44
N ARG A 96 1.41 -1.40 18.78
CA ARG A 96 0.63 -0.44 19.60
C ARG A 96 1.01 1.00 19.30
N GLN A 97 2.31 1.27 19.12
CA GLN A 97 2.79 2.59 18.73
C GLN A 97 2.26 2.97 17.33
N ALA A 98 2.31 2.05 16.36
CA ALA A 98 1.75 2.25 15.03
C ALA A 98 0.25 2.54 15.08
N ALA A 99 -0.54 1.77 15.85
CA ALA A 99 -1.96 2.01 16.05
C ALA A 99 -2.24 3.41 16.62
N LYS A 100 -1.48 3.82 17.63
CA LYS A 100 -1.60 5.17 18.20
C LYS A 100 -1.30 6.26 17.17
N THR A 101 -0.28 6.06 16.33
CA THR A 101 0.00 7.00 15.23
C THR A 101 -1.16 7.05 14.24
N MET A 102 -1.78 5.91 13.90
CA MET A 102 -2.96 5.87 13.02
C MET A 102 -4.15 6.62 13.60
N ASP A 103 -4.41 6.54 14.90
CA ASP A 103 -5.53 7.26 15.52
C ASP A 103 -5.25 8.76 15.61
N THR A 104 -4.01 9.16 15.89
CA THR A 104 -3.64 10.59 15.89
C THR A 104 -3.62 11.19 14.46
N LEU A 105 -3.22 10.40 13.46
CA LEU A 105 -3.18 10.80 12.05
C LEU A 105 -4.53 10.59 11.35
N GLY A 106 -5.44 9.83 11.94
CA GLY A 106 -6.84 9.73 11.52
C GLY A 106 -7.59 11.06 11.65
N GLY A 107 -7.03 12.03 12.39
CA GLY A 107 -7.43 13.44 12.40
C GLY A 107 -6.39 14.40 11.78
N ALA A 108 -5.11 14.03 11.74
CA ALA A 108 -4.07 14.86 11.11
C ALA A 108 -3.84 14.40 9.67
N ARG A 109 -4.35 15.22 8.72
CA ARG A 109 -4.03 15.26 7.29
C ARG A 109 -2.96 14.25 6.88
N MET A 110 -3.34 13.30 6.01
CA MET A 110 -2.38 12.70 5.09
C MET A 110 -1.60 13.87 4.48
N ASP A 111 -0.38 14.11 4.96
CA ASP A 111 0.49 15.11 4.40
C ASP A 111 0.91 14.54 3.05
N PHE A 112 0.13 14.87 2.02
CA PHE A 112 0.51 14.55 0.66
C PHE A 112 1.89 15.14 0.45
N THR A 113 2.90 14.29 0.31
CA THR A 113 4.26 14.75 0.09
C THR A 113 4.55 14.76 -1.39
N CYS A 114 5.10 15.86 -1.89
CA CYS A 114 5.59 15.95 -3.26
C CYS A 114 6.98 16.59 -3.24
N CYS A 115 7.91 16.00 -3.99
CA CYS A 115 9.33 16.36 -3.98
C CYS A 115 9.98 16.33 -2.58
N GLY A 116 9.59 15.35 -1.75
CA GLY A 116 10.13 15.16 -0.40
C GLY A 116 9.68 16.23 0.61
N ARG A 117 8.63 17.00 0.31
CA ARG A 117 8.07 18.02 1.21
C ARG A 117 6.54 17.87 1.31
N PRO A 118 5.93 18.18 2.46
CA PRO A 118 4.48 18.23 2.57
C PRO A 118 3.91 19.29 1.62
N MET A 119 2.83 18.96 0.94
CA MET A 119 2.12 19.87 0.05
C MET A 119 1.33 20.89 0.88
N ARG A 120 1.34 22.15 0.43
CA ARG A 120 0.59 23.26 1.03
C ARG A 120 -0.88 23.18 0.59
N ARG A 121 -1.82 23.51 1.47
CA ARG A 121 -3.24 23.61 1.09
C ARG A 121 -3.58 24.99 0.53
N GLU A 122 -4.15 25.03 -0.67
CA GLU A 122 -4.66 26.25 -1.32
C GLU A 122 -6.13 26.01 -1.72
N GLY A 123 -7.06 26.48 -0.88
CA GLY A 123 -8.49 26.19 -1.03
C GLY A 123 -8.79 24.70 -0.79
N SER A 124 -9.43 24.06 -1.77
CA SER A 124 -9.66 22.60 -1.77
C SER A 124 -8.45 21.79 -2.24
N LEU A 125 -7.50 22.42 -2.93
CA LEU A 125 -6.35 21.75 -3.54
C LEU A 125 -5.18 21.66 -2.56
N LEU A 126 -4.37 20.62 -2.74
CA LEU A 126 -3.04 20.50 -2.15
C LEU A 126 -2.01 20.75 -3.24
N VAL A 127 -1.06 21.64 -3.01
CA VAL A 127 -0.08 22.13 -3.98
C VAL A 127 1.33 21.93 -3.44
N CYS A 128 2.21 21.31 -4.22
CA CYS A 128 3.62 21.19 -3.91
C CYS A 128 4.28 22.56 -4.02
N GLY A 129 4.80 23.08 -2.91
CA GLY A 129 5.54 24.35 -2.92
C GLY A 129 6.86 24.33 -3.70
N LYS A 130 7.34 23.16 -4.13
CA LYS A 130 8.59 23.03 -4.91
C LYS A 130 8.34 22.92 -6.42
N CYS A 131 7.48 22.01 -6.87
CA CYS A 131 7.25 21.78 -8.30
C CYS A 131 5.91 22.33 -8.82
N GLY A 132 5.05 22.85 -7.93
CA GLY A 132 3.72 23.33 -8.31
C GLY A 132 2.70 22.24 -8.65
N ALA A 133 3.05 20.94 -8.57
CA ALA A 133 2.10 19.85 -8.73
C ALA A 133 0.99 19.98 -7.71
N TYR A 134 -0.26 19.68 -8.10
CA TYR A 134 -1.39 19.74 -7.18
C TYR A 134 -2.23 18.47 -7.24
N THR A 135 -2.91 18.18 -6.15
CA THR A 135 -3.89 17.11 -6.05
C THR A 135 -5.12 17.62 -5.31
N ASP A 136 -6.29 17.16 -5.75
CA ASP A 136 -7.55 17.40 -5.05
C ASP A 136 -7.87 16.17 -4.18
N PRO A 137 -7.78 16.27 -2.84
CA PRO A 137 -8.16 15.17 -1.96
C PRO A 137 -9.67 14.90 -1.96
N GLY A 138 -10.51 15.78 -2.52
CA GLY A 138 -11.96 15.58 -2.61
C GLY A 138 -12.41 14.59 -3.69
N THR A 139 -11.55 14.25 -4.66
CA THR A 139 -11.88 13.40 -5.82
C THR A 139 -11.34 11.97 -5.69
N HIS A 140 -11.48 11.36 -4.51
CA HIS A 140 -11.15 9.95 -4.25
C HIS A 140 -12.13 8.95 -4.94
N GLY A 141 -12.34 9.12 -6.24
CA GLY A 141 -12.92 8.15 -7.17
C GLY A 141 -12.13 8.04 -8.49
N GLY A 142 -11.10 8.87 -8.71
CA GLY A 142 -10.24 8.80 -9.88
C GLY A 142 -8.87 9.37 -9.55
N SER A 143 -7.88 8.49 -9.37
CA SER A 143 -6.48 8.88 -9.25
C SER A 143 -6.02 9.56 -10.54
N THR A 144 -6.10 10.88 -10.59
CA THR A 144 -5.21 11.69 -11.44
C THR A 144 -4.31 12.53 -10.55
N LEU A 145 -3.23 11.90 -10.07
CA LEU A 145 -1.98 12.63 -9.84
C LEU A 145 -1.57 13.23 -11.20
N ARG A 146 -2.07 14.43 -11.52
CA ARG A 146 -1.74 15.11 -12.76
C ARG A 146 -0.41 15.83 -12.60
N GLN A 147 0.65 15.05 -12.51
CA GLN A 147 1.97 15.46 -13.00
C GLN A 147 2.02 14.93 -14.43
N GLN A 148 1.66 15.75 -15.42
CA GLN A 148 2.08 15.45 -16.79
C GLN A 148 3.59 15.72 -16.83
N SER A 149 4.40 14.74 -16.43
CA SER A 149 5.53 14.41 -17.29
C SER A 149 4.90 14.08 -18.64
N ALA A 150 5.39 14.70 -19.71
CA ALA A 150 4.97 14.33 -21.05
C ALA A 150 5.35 12.86 -21.24
N ASP A 151 4.39 11.97 -21.03
CA ASP A 151 4.49 10.57 -21.41
C ASP A 151 4.78 10.57 -22.93
N PRO A 152 6.01 10.23 -23.35
CA PRO A 152 6.42 10.31 -24.75
C PRO A 152 5.68 9.32 -25.64
N ASP A 153 4.86 8.45 -25.04
CA ASP A 153 4.09 7.41 -25.71
C ASP A 153 2.59 7.72 -25.75
N ARG A 154 2.16 8.85 -25.16
CA ARG A 154 0.75 9.26 -25.19
C ARG A 154 0.32 9.70 -26.59
N GLY A 155 -0.24 8.76 -27.35
CA GLY A 155 -0.67 8.95 -28.74
C GLY A 155 0.13 8.14 -29.76
N ALA A 156 1.16 7.41 -29.32
CA ALA A 156 1.88 6.47 -30.17
C ALA A 156 0.94 5.34 -30.59
N ARG A 157 0.98 5.00 -31.88
CA ARG A 157 0.25 3.83 -32.37
C ARG A 157 0.90 2.56 -31.81
N PRO A 158 0.15 1.45 -31.63
CA PRO A 158 0.71 0.20 -31.11
C PRO A 158 1.99 -0.28 -31.83
N ALA A 159 2.12 -0.03 -33.13
CA ALA A 159 3.31 -0.37 -33.91
C ALA A 159 4.54 0.47 -33.54
N GLU A 160 4.36 1.73 -33.15
CA GLU A 160 5.46 2.64 -32.77
C GLU A 160 5.98 2.28 -31.37
N LEU A 161 5.09 1.86 -30.47
CA LEU A 161 5.43 1.31 -29.17
C LEU A 161 6.26 0.02 -29.30
N LEU A 162 5.83 -0.89 -30.19
CA LEU A 162 6.56 -2.13 -30.45
C LEU A 162 7.95 -1.90 -31.05
N ALA A 163 8.08 -0.93 -31.96
CA ALA A 163 9.39 -0.55 -32.53
C ALA A 163 10.34 -0.01 -31.46
N ARG A 164 9.86 0.87 -30.57
CA ARG A 164 10.67 1.37 -29.44
C ARG A 164 11.09 0.27 -28.47
N CYS A 165 10.19 -0.66 -28.14
CA CYS A 165 10.56 -1.80 -27.30
C CYS A 165 11.63 -2.68 -27.97
N ALA A 166 11.59 -2.86 -29.29
CA ALA A 166 12.62 -3.60 -30.02
C ALA A 166 13.97 -2.87 -30.00
N ASP A 167 13.98 -1.55 -30.14
CA ASP A 167 15.20 -0.73 -30.06
C ASP A 167 15.80 -0.75 -28.65
N ASP A 168 14.97 -0.64 -27.60
CA ASP A 168 15.42 -0.71 -26.20
C ASP A 168 15.98 -2.10 -25.87
N PHE A 169 15.36 -3.16 -26.40
CA PHE A 169 15.87 -4.53 -26.24
C PHE A 169 17.21 -4.71 -26.94
N ALA A 170 17.36 -4.21 -28.18
CA ALA A 170 18.61 -4.27 -28.92
C ALA A 170 19.73 -3.48 -28.23
N ALA A 171 19.41 -2.32 -27.66
CA ALA A 171 20.35 -1.51 -26.89
C ALA A 171 20.80 -2.22 -25.61
N ALA A 172 19.87 -2.83 -24.86
CA ALA A 172 20.19 -3.62 -23.68
C ALA A 172 21.02 -4.87 -24.03
N GLU A 173 20.75 -5.54 -25.15
CA GLU A 173 21.54 -6.69 -25.60
C GLU A 173 22.95 -6.27 -26.04
N ALA A 174 23.10 -5.12 -26.68
CA ALA A 174 24.40 -4.54 -27.02
C ALA A 174 25.21 -4.19 -25.76
N GLN A 175 24.57 -3.62 -24.73
CA GLN A 175 25.19 -3.34 -23.42
C GLN A 175 25.63 -4.64 -22.71
N ARG A 176 24.81 -5.71 -22.78
CA ARG A 176 25.21 -7.03 -22.27
C ARG A 176 26.42 -7.60 -22.96
N ARG A 177 26.49 -7.52 -24.30
CA ARG A 177 27.66 -7.98 -25.06
C ARG A 177 28.92 -7.16 -24.77
N ALA A 178 28.76 -5.89 -24.39
CA ALA A 178 29.86 -5.03 -23.95
C ALA A 178 30.38 -5.37 -22.53
N GLY A 179 29.68 -6.23 -21.77
CA GLY A 179 30.11 -6.71 -20.46
C GLY A 179 29.87 -5.76 -19.29
N ASP A 180 29.04 -4.73 -19.47
CA ASP A 180 28.80 -3.66 -18.48
C ASP A 180 27.56 -3.88 -17.60
N GLU A 181 26.80 -4.97 -17.78
CA GLU A 181 25.67 -5.32 -16.88
C GLU A 181 26.06 -6.43 -15.88
N PRO A 182 25.60 -6.32 -14.62
CA PRO A 182 25.72 -7.42 -13.67
C PRO A 182 24.92 -8.63 -14.17
N PRO A 183 25.39 -9.87 -13.95
CA PRO A 183 24.67 -11.06 -14.39
C PRO A 183 23.27 -11.09 -13.77
N MET A 184 22.25 -11.38 -14.59
CA MET A 184 20.90 -11.64 -14.08
C MET A 184 20.93 -12.76 -13.05
N ASP A 185 20.05 -12.65 -12.05
CA ASP A 185 19.80 -13.74 -11.12
C ASP A 185 19.51 -15.02 -11.92
N PRO A 186 20.27 -16.11 -11.70
CA PRO A 186 20.09 -17.37 -12.42
C PRO A 186 18.65 -17.91 -12.29
N ALA A 187 17.91 -17.54 -11.24
CA ALA A 187 16.50 -17.90 -11.09
C ALA A 187 15.60 -17.22 -12.15
N LEU A 188 15.85 -15.95 -12.48
CA LEU A 188 15.10 -15.24 -13.52
C LEU A 188 15.45 -15.74 -14.92
N THR A 189 16.69 -16.17 -15.11
CA THR A 189 17.15 -16.76 -16.38
C THR A 189 16.49 -18.13 -16.62
N ALA A 190 16.35 -18.95 -15.58
CA ALA A 190 15.63 -20.22 -15.65
C ALA A 190 14.14 -20.03 -15.94
N LEU A 191 13.49 -19.05 -15.27
CA LEU A 191 12.07 -18.76 -15.48
C LEU A 191 11.78 -18.26 -16.92
N ALA A 192 12.67 -17.46 -17.48
CA ALA A 192 12.55 -16.98 -18.85
C ALA A 192 12.73 -18.11 -19.88
N ALA A 193 13.59 -19.09 -19.60
CA ALA A 193 13.77 -20.26 -20.45
C ALA A 193 12.53 -21.17 -20.44
N GLU A 194 11.96 -21.44 -19.27
CA GLU A 194 10.70 -22.21 -19.16
C GLU A 194 9.53 -21.52 -19.87
N ALA A 195 9.43 -20.19 -19.76
CA ALA A 195 8.39 -19.42 -20.46
C ALA A 195 8.55 -19.45 -21.99
N ALA A 196 9.79 -19.50 -22.49
CA ALA A 196 10.08 -19.61 -23.92
C ALA A 196 9.77 -21.00 -24.48
N GLU A 197 10.00 -22.08 -23.73
CA GLU A 197 9.57 -23.42 -24.13
C GLU A 197 8.04 -23.56 -24.16
N ALA A 198 7.34 -22.96 -23.21
CA ALA A 198 5.89 -23.01 -23.14
C ALA A 198 5.19 -22.35 -24.34
N THR A 199 5.80 -21.33 -24.96
CA THR A 199 5.22 -20.63 -26.12
C THR A 199 5.55 -21.30 -27.45
N GLN A 200 6.64 -22.07 -27.55
CA GLN A 200 7.00 -22.83 -28.76
C GLN A 200 5.97 -23.92 -29.12
N GLY A 201 5.16 -24.38 -28.17
CA GLY A 201 4.10 -25.36 -28.40
C GLY A 201 2.81 -24.78 -29.01
N LEU A 202 2.65 -23.46 -29.09
CA LEU A 202 1.39 -22.82 -29.49
C LEU A 202 1.30 -22.47 -30.99
N ASP A 203 2.42 -22.54 -31.74
CA ASP A 203 2.48 -22.13 -33.15
C ASP A 203 2.48 -23.30 -34.17
N THR A 204 2.14 -24.53 -33.74
CA THR A 204 2.08 -25.69 -34.65
C THR A 204 0.67 -26.25 -34.78
N ASP A 205 -0.23 -25.48 -35.39
CA ASP A 205 -1.48 -26.02 -35.95
C ASP A 205 -1.65 -25.52 -37.40
N PRO A 206 -1.17 -26.26 -38.41
CA PRO A 206 -1.48 -25.97 -39.80
C PRO A 206 -2.88 -26.49 -40.16
N ALA A 207 -3.71 -25.61 -40.71
CA ALA A 207 -5.01 -25.91 -41.32
C ALA A 207 -4.90 -26.83 -42.55
#